data_AF-A0A7J7G5Y4-F1
#
_entry.id   AF-A0A7J7G5Y4-F1
#
_cell.length_a   1.000
_cell.length_b   1.000
_cell.length_c   1.000
_cell.angle_alpha   90.00
_cell.angle_beta   90.00
_cell.angle_gamma   90.00
#
_symmetry.space_group_name_H-M   'P 1'
#
loop_
_entity.id
_entity.type
_entity.pdbx_description
1 polymer ?
#
loop_
_entity_poly.entity_id
_entity_poly.type
_entity_poly.pdbx_seq_one_letter_code
_entity_poly.pdbx_strand_id
1 'polypeptide(L)'
;MREDVKWFKPNNGSKPPQALLQLNSYPVCPDPSRAMGLAPHTDSSLLTLLYQSNTSGLQVLHGNSGWVTVPPLAGALVVNVGDLMHILSNGRFKTTLHRAVVNKAEHRISVAYFFGPSRDAKISPLIEVD
;
A
#
# COMPACT_ATOMS: atom_id res chain seq x y z
N MET A 1 -10.44 20.35 10.69
CA MET A 1 -9.04 20.43 10.22
C MET A 1 -8.03 20.88 11.28
N ARG A 2 -8.27 21.92 12.10
CA ARG A 2 -7.33 22.29 13.20
C ARG A 2 -7.49 21.47 14.49
N GLU A 3 -8.65 20.86 14.72
CA GLU A 3 -8.91 20.08 15.93
C GLU A 3 -8.43 18.62 15.84
N ASP A 4 -8.32 18.10 14.63
CA ASP A 4 -7.94 16.71 14.31
C ASP A 4 -6.44 16.44 14.45
N VAL A 5 -5.63 17.41 14.90
CA VAL A 5 -4.17 17.28 15.03
C VAL A 5 -3.74 16.98 16.47
N LYS A 6 -4.67 17.08 17.45
CA LYS A 6 -4.33 16.89 18.87
C LYS A 6 -3.94 15.44 19.22
N TRP A 7 -4.49 14.44 18.53
CA TRP A 7 -4.12 13.02 18.72
C TRP A 7 -2.80 12.64 18.05
N PHE A 8 -2.34 13.44 17.09
CA PHE A 8 -1.05 13.26 16.42
C PHE A 8 0.13 13.77 17.25
N LYS A 9 -0.11 14.44 18.38
CA LYS A 9 0.97 14.90 19.25
C LYS A 9 1.62 13.65 19.87
N PRO A 10 2.87 13.32 19.51
CA PRO A 10 3.58 12.24 20.17
C PRO A 10 3.66 12.59 21.66
N ASN A 11 3.29 11.67 22.54
CA ASN A 11 3.62 11.82 23.96
C ASN A 11 5.15 11.98 24.07
N ASN A 12 5.62 12.75 25.06
CA ASN A 12 7.01 13.23 25.19
C ASN A 12 8.16 12.18 25.13
N GLY A 13 7.89 10.90 24.85
CA GLY A 13 8.87 9.85 24.59
C GLY A 13 8.64 8.99 23.33
N SER A 14 7.56 9.17 22.56
CA SER A 14 7.32 8.39 21.34
C SER A 14 8.09 8.98 20.15
N LYS A 15 8.95 8.16 19.54
CA LYS A 15 9.68 8.50 18.30
C LYS A 15 8.69 8.77 17.15
N PRO A 16 9.04 9.66 16.20
CA PRO A 16 8.15 9.98 15.11
C PRO A 16 7.85 8.73 14.25
N PRO A 17 6.64 8.61 13.70
CA PRO A 17 6.32 7.56 12.75
C PRO A 17 7.19 7.69 11.50
N GLN A 18 7.44 6.58 10.82
CA GLN A 18 8.14 6.59 9.55
C GLN A 18 7.15 6.76 8.40
N ALA A 19 7.50 7.63 7.46
CA ALA A 19 6.82 7.74 6.19
C ALA A 19 7.82 7.66 5.04
N LEU A 20 7.41 7.02 3.94
CA LEU A 20 8.18 6.96 2.70
C LEU A 20 7.25 7.29 1.53
N LEU A 21 7.72 8.14 0.62
CA LEU A 21 7.05 8.39 -0.66
C LEU A 21 7.81 7.69 -1.77
N GLN A 22 7.14 6.82 -2.52
CA GLN A 22 7.70 6.15 -3.69
C GLN A 22 6.96 6.59 -4.95
N LEU A 23 7.72 7.08 -5.92
CA LEU A 23 7.21 7.52 -7.20
C LEU A 23 7.51 6.42 -8.24
N ASN A 24 6.47 5.83 -8.80
CA ASN A 24 6.61 4.77 -9.78
C ASN A 24 6.22 5.27 -11.16
N SER A 25 7.07 4.95 -12.15
CA SER A 25 6.86 5.24 -13.56
C SER A 25 6.90 3.92 -14.34
N TYR A 26 5.83 3.61 -15.07
CA TYR A 26 5.65 2.37 -15.81
C TYR A 26 5.46 2.66 -17.30
N PRO A 27 6.54 2.79 -18.09
CA PRO A 27 6.47 3.09 -19.51
C PRO A 27 5.62 2.09 -20.30
N VAL A 28 5.22 2.49 -21.50
CA VAL A 28 4.63 1.57 -22.47
C VAL A 28 5.57 0.40 -22.71
N CYS A 29 5.06 -0.81 -22.56
CA CYS A 29 5.80 -2.05 -22.73
C CYS A 29 5.38 -2.74 -24.04
N PRO A 30 6.29 -3.02 -24.98
CA PRO A 30 5.97 -3.69 -26.25
C PRO A 30 5.41 -5.11 -26.08
N ASP A 31 5.79 -5.80 -25.00
CA ASP A 31 5.33 -7.14 -24.67
C ASP A 31 5.02 -7.32 -23.16
N PRO A 32 3.83 -6.89 -22.72
CA PRO A 32 3.38 -7.04 -21.34
C PRO A 32 3.19 -8.48 -20.87
N SER A 33 3.17 -9.46 -21.78
CA SER A 33 3.07 -10.88 -21.39
C SER A 33 4.37 -11.41 -20.78
N ARG A 34 5.49 -10.73 -21.03
CA ARG A 34 6.84 -11.12 -20.61
C ARG A 34 7.49 -10.16 -19.62
N ALA A 35 6.77 -9.11 -19.20
CA ALA A 35 7.28 -8.08 -18.31
C ALA A 35 6.28 -7.76 -17.21
N MET A 36 6.79 -7.27 -16.09
CA MET A 36 5.98 -6.78 -14.99
C MET A 36 6.53 -5.43 -14.53
N GLY A 37 5.63 -4.53 -14.14
CA GLY A 37 6.02 -3.23 -13.60
C GLY A 37 6.54 -3.36 -12.18
N LEU A 38 5.81 -4.11 -11.34
CA LEU A 38 6.22 -4.43 -9.98
C LEU A 38 5.74 -5.84 -9.65
N ALA A 39 6.67 -6.69 -9.21
CA ALA A 39 6.43 -8.09 -8.89
C ALA A 39 5.34 -8.27 -7.81
N PRO A 40 4.69 -9.45 -7.71
CA PRO A 40 3.76 -9.76 -6.63
C PRO A 40 4.43 -9.61 -5.25
N HIS A 41 3.84 -8.80 -4.37
CA HIS A 41 4.35 -8.58 -3.02
C HIS A 41 3.23 -8.13 -2.06
N THR A 42 3.55 -8.09 -0.77
CA THR A 42 2.80 -7.37 0.26
C THR A 42 3.59 -6.14 0.70
N ASP A 43 2.91 -5.14 1.25
CA ASP A 43 3.56 -3.96 1.80
C ASP A 43 4.04 -4.24 3.23
N SER A 44 5.30 -4.00 3.55
CA SER A 44 5.80 -4.16 4.92
C SER A 44 5.43 -3.01 5.88
N SER A 45 4.58 -2.07 5.45
CA SER A 45 4.17 -0.89 6.23
C SER A 45 2.96 -1.19 7.13
N LEU A 46 2.41 -0.18 7.82
CA LEU A 46 1.07 -0.30 8.43
C LEU A 46 -0.01 -0.10 7.37
N LEU A 47 0.09 1.02 6.67
CA LEU A 47 -0.87 1.46 5.68
C LEU A 47 -0.12 2.03 4.47
N THR A 48 -0.64 1.76 3.29
CA THR A 48 -0.21 2.39 2.05
C THR A 48 -1.36 3.20 1.48
N LEU A 49 -1.11 4.47 1.17
CA LEU A 49 -2.01 5.31 0.40
C LEU A 49 -1.43 5.45 -1.01
N LEU A 50 -2.18 4.99 -2.01
CA LEU A 50 -1.73 4.95 -3.39
C LEU A 50 -2.58 5.86 -4.26
N TYR A 51 -1.93 6.86 -4.83
CA TYR A 51 -2.45 7.60 -5.98
C TYR A 51 -2.10 6.85 -7.28
N GLN A 52 -3.04 6.82 -8.21
CA GLN A 52 -2.87 6.22 -9.54
C GLN A 52 -3.26 7.25 -10.60
N SER A 53 -2.50 7.32 -11.71
CA SER A 53 -2.99 8.01 -12.91
C SER A 53 -4.21 7.28 -13.49
N ASN A 54 -4.86 7.88 -14.49
CA ASN A 54 -6.05 7.29 -15.16
C ASN A 54 -5.78 5.99 -15.94
N THR A 55 -4.55 5.47 -15.92
CA THR A 55 -4.16 4.23 -16.59
C THR A 55 -4.13 3.07 -15.60
N SER A 56 -4.86 2.00 -15.93
CA SER A 56 -4.92 0.78 -15.12
C SER A 56 -3.57 0.06 -15.03
N GLY A 57 -3.36 -0.69 -13.94
CA GLY A 57 -2.16 -1.51 -13.80
C GLY A 57 -1.99 -2.17 -12.44
N LEU A 58 -2.62 -1.65 -11.38
CA LEU A 58 -2.64 -2.36 -10.09
C LEU A 58 -3.56 -3.58 -10.18
N GLN A 59 -3.05 -4.72 -9.72
CA GLN A 59 -3.84 -5.92 -9.51
C GLN A 59 -3.64 -6.45 -8.09
N VAL A 60 -4.70 -6.99 -7.52
CA VAL A 60 -4.71 -7.65 -6.21
C VAL A 60 -5.12 -9.11 -6.36
N LEU A 61 -4.54 -10.00 -5.55
CA LEU A 61 -4.96 -11.40 -5.51
C LEU A 61 -6.19 -11.53 -4.60
N HIS A 62 -7.30 -12.02 -5.13
CA HIS A 62 -8.56 -12.14 -4.41
C HIS A 62 -9.08 -13.58 -4.41
N GLY A 63 -8.85 -14.30 -3.32
CA GLY A 63 -9.38 -15.65 -3.10
C GLY A 63 -9.26 -16.56 -4.33
N ASN A 64 -10.37 -17.20 -4.70
CA ASN A 64 -10.44 -18.08 -5.87
C ASN A 64 -10.58 -17.33 -7.20
N SER A 65 -10.79 -16.00 -7.18
CA SER A 65 -10.92 -15.18 -8.38
C SER A 65 -9.57 -14.88 -9.04
N GLY A 66 -8.45 -15.18 -8.37
CA GLY A 66 -7.12 -14.88 -8.88
C GLY A 66 -6.83 -13.38 -8.87
N TRP A 67 -6.13 -12.90 -9.89
CA TRP A 67 -5.72 -11.49 -10.00
C TRP A 67 -6.86 -10.60 -10.49
N VAL A 68 -7.26 -9.63 -9.67
CA VAL A 68 -8.32 -8.66 -9.96
C VAL A 68 -7.71 -7.28 -10.16
N THR A 69 -8.08 -6.60 -11.25
CA THR A 69 -7.64 -5.23 -11.52
C THR A 69 -8.37 -4.23 -10.64
N VAL A 70 -7.62 -3.32 -10.01
CA VAL A 70 -8.17 -2.18 -9.27
C VAL A 70 -8.28 -0.99 -10.25
N PRO A 71 -9.48 -0.57 -10.65
CA PRO A 71 -9.64 0.51 -11.61
C PRO A 71 -9.25 1.85 -10.96
N PRO A 72 -8.53 2.74 -11.67
CA PRO A 72 -8.30 4.09 -11.18
C PRO A 72 -9.62 4.85 -11.14
N LEU A 73 -9.90 5.50 -10.02
CA LEU A 73 -11.08 6.35 -9.84
C LEU A 73 -10.63 7.81 -9.64
N ALA A 74 -11.20 8.73 -10.42
CA ALA A 74 -10.86 10.14 -10.35
C ALA A 74 -11.12 10.70 -8.94
N GLY A 75 -10.11 11.35 -8.36
CA GLY A 75 -10.19 11.92 -7.01
C GLY A 75 -10.11 10.90 -5.86
N ALA A 76 -9.89 9.62 -6.15
CA ALA A 76 -9.76 8.58 -5.15
C ALA A 76 -8.30 8.19 -4.88
N LEU A 77 -8.07 7.63 -3.69
CA LEU A 77 -6.85 6.93 -3.34
C LEU A 77 -7.19 5.46 -3.06
N VAL A 78 -6.28 4.57 -3.44
CA VAL A 78 -6.35 3.17 -2.99
C VAL A 78 -5.66 3.09 -1.63
N VAL A 79 -6.31 2.46 -0.65
CA VAL A 79 -5.75 2.20 0.67
C VAL A 79 -5.48 0.71 0.80
N ASN A 80 -4.25 0.35 1.16
CA ASN A 80 -3.86 -1.03 1.42
C ASN A 80 -3.34 -1.20 2.84
N VAL A 81 -3.60 -2.37 3.42
CA VAL A 81 -3.08 -2.81 4.71
C VAL A 81 -1.77 -3.55 4.49
N GLY A 82 -0.74 -3.15 5.23
CA GLY A 82 0.56 -3.82 5.22
C GLY A 82 0.75 -4.83 6.36
N ASP A 83 1.88 -5.52 6.31
CA ASP A 83 2.23 -6.65 7.18
C ASP A 83 2.29 -6.24 8.66
N LEU A 84 2.72 -5.02 8.96
CA LEU A 84 2.77 -4.55 10.36
C LEU A 84 1.38 -4.40 10.94
N MET A 85 0.40 -3.94 10.16
CA MET A 85 -0.98 -3.82 10.62
C MET A 85 -1.63 -5.20 10.77
N HIS A 86 -1.27 -6.16 9.91
CA HIS A 86 -1.66 -7.56 10.09
C HIS A 86 -1.17 -8.10 11.43
N ILE A 87 0.11 -7.90 11.78
CA ILE A 87 0.68 -8.34 13.07
C ILE A 87 0.00 -7.64 14.24
N LEU A 88 -0.08 -6.30 14.22
CA LEU A 88 -0.69 -5.50 15.30
C LEU A 88 -2.14 -5.92 15.58
N SER A 89 -2.89 -6.23 14.54
CA SER A 89 -4.30 -6.63 14.64
C SER A 89 -4.51 -8.11 14.92
N ASN A 90 -3.44 -8.86 15.18
CA ASN A 90 -3.45 -10.30 15.33
C ASN A 90 -4.15 -11.03 14.17
N GLY A 91 -3.86 -10.60 12.95
CA GLY A 91 -4.41 -11.17 11.73
C GLY A 91 -5.86 -10.81 11.43
N ARG A 92 -6.49 -9.89 12.17
CA ARG A 92 -7.85 -9.38 11.84
C ARG A 92 -7.86 -8.62 10.52
N PHE A 93 -6.86 -7.78 10.27
CA PHE A 93 -6.66 -7.17 8.96
C PHE A 93 -5.76 -8.06 8.10
N LYS A 94 -6.24 -8.50 6.94
CA LYS A 94 -5.48 -9.35 6.02
C LYS A 94 -4.61 -8.48 5.11
N THR A 95 -3.38 -8.92 4.89
CA THR A 95 -2.52 -8.31 3.86
C THR A 95 -2.96 -8.77 2.48
N THR A 96 -2.81 -7.89 1.50
CA THR A 96 -3.23 -8.16 0.13
C THR A 96 -1.99 -8.31 -0.75
N LEU A 97 -1.80 -9.52 -1.30
CA LEU A 97 -0.79 -9.74 -2.33
C LEU A 97 -1.21 -8.92 -3.57
N HIS A 98 -0.33 -8.03 -4.01
CA HIS A 98 -0.63 -7.13 -5.11
C HIS A 98 0.57 -6.99 -6.03
N ARG A 99 0.32 -6.58 -7.28
CA ARG A 99 1.34 -6.38 -8.32
C ARG A 99 0.98 -5.20 -9.21
N ALA A 100 1.97 -4.68 -9.94
CA ALA A 100 1.72 -3.72 -11.01
C ALA A 100 2.06 -4.34 -12.37
N VAL A 101 1.06 -4.46 -13.24
CA VAL A 101 1.25 -4.88 -14.63
C VAL A 101 1.53 -3.66 -15.52
N VAL A 102 2.26 -3.90 -16.61
CA VAL A 102 2.52 -2.92 -17.67
C VAL A 102 1.56 -3.14 -18.84
N ASN A 103 1.48 -2.19 -19.76
CA ASN A 103 0.56 -2.27 -20.90
C ASN A 103 1.23 -1.71 -22.19
N LYS A 104 0.62 -1.98 -23.36
CA LYS A 104 1.13 -1.55 -24.68
C LYS A 104 0.67 -0.16 -25.13
N ALA A 105 -0.28 0.45 -24.42
CA ALA A 105 -1.03 1.60 -24.91
C ALA A 105 -0.59 2.92 -24.26
N GLU A 106 -0.45 2.94 -22.94
CA GLU A 106 -0.31 4.16 -22.17
C GLU A 106 0.73 4.04 -21.05
N HIS A 107 1.46 5.14 -20.84
CA HIS A 107 2.35 5.31 -19.71
C HIS A 107 1.54 5.44 -18.42
N ARG A 108 1.89 4.67 -17.39
CA ARG A 108 1.25 4.74 -16.07
C ARG A 108 2.19 5.34 -15.04
N ILE A 109 1.68 6.24 -14.20
CA ILE A 109 2.38 6.76 -13.02
C ILE A 109 1.56 6.42 -11.78
N SER A 110 2.24 6.14 -10.68
CA SER A 110 1.60 6.04 -9.37
C SER A 110 2.50 6.57 -8.27
N VAL A 111 1.90 7.08 -7.21
CA VAL A 111 2.62 7.58 -6.03
C VAL A 111 2.12 6.83 -4.81
N ALA A 112 3.01 6.08 -4.16
CA ALA A 112 2.71 5.33 -2.96
C ALA A 112 3.29 6.06 -1.74
N TYR A 113 2.42 6.36 -0.77
CA TYR A 113 2.81 6.85 0.55
C TYR A 113 2.69 5.70 1.54
N PHE A 114 3.82 5.22 2.05
CA PHE A 114 3.89 4.18 3.06
C PHE A 114 3.99 4.81 4.44
N PHE A 115 3.06 4.45 5.32
CA PHE A 115 3.03 4.89 6.70
C PHE A 115 3.33 3.72 7.64
N GLY A 116 4.22 3.93 8.60
CA GLY A 116 4.65 2.91 9.56
C GLY A 116 5.09 3.50 10.90
N PRO A 117 5.35 2.63 11.88
CA PRO A 117 5.90 3.04 13.17
C PRO A 117 7.35 3.54 13.02
N SER A 118 7.98 3.95 14.12
CA SER A 118 9.42 4.22 14.09
C SER A 118 10.21 2.95 13.76
N ARG A 119 11.39 3.09 13.14
CA ARG A 119 12.21 1.94 12.67
C ARG A 119 12.58 0.93 13.77
N ASP A 120 12.66 1.40 15.00
CA ASP A 120 13.03 0.62 16.19
C ASP A 120 11.81 0.15 17.01
N ALA A 121 10.60 0.42 16.53
CA ALA A 121 9.39 -0.02 17.18
C ALA A 121 9.31 -1.55 17.18
N LYS A 122 9.05 -2.13 18.36
CA LYS A 122 8.69 -3.54 18.47
C LYS A 122 7.22 -3.70 18.16
N ILE A 123 6.90 -4.57 17.22
CA ILE A 123 5.53 -4.78 16.75
C ILE A 123 5.06 -6.16 17.20
N SER A 124 3.93 -6.19 17.89
CA SER A 124 3.26 -7.38 18.42
C SER A 124 1.74 -7.18 18.38
N PRO A 125 0.94 -8.25 18.45
CA PRO A 125 -0.51 -8.14 18.64
C PRO A 125 -0.89 -7.17 19.77
N LEU A 126 -1.83 -6.25 19.52
CA LEU A 126 -2.31 -5.26 20.51
C LEU A 126 -3.27 -5.84 21.54
N ILE A 127 -3.85 -7.01 21.27
CA ILE A 127 -4.87 -7.66 22.09
C ILE A 127 -4.56 -9.16 22.08
N GLU A 128 -4.44 -9.78 23.26
CA GLU A 128 -4.49 -11.24 23.41
C GLU A 128 -5.89 -11.70 22.99
N VAL A 129 -5.97 -12.70 22.10
CA VAL A 129 -7.27 -13.32 21.82
C VAL A 129 -7.58 -14.18 23.05
N ASP A 130 -8.69 -13.88 23.72
CA ASP A 130 -9.31 -14.79 24.68
C ASP A 130 -9.62 -16.15 24.01
#